data_AF-A0AAD0YV03-F1
#
_entry.id   AF-A0AAD0YV03-F1
#
_cell.length_a   1.000
_cell.length_b   1.000
_cell.length_c   1.000
_cell.angle_alpha   90.00
_cell.angle_beta   90.00
_cell.angle_gamma   90.00
#
_symmetry.space_group_name_H-M   'P 1'
#
loop_
_entity.id
_entity.type
_entity.pdbx_description
1 polymer ?
#
loop_
_entity_poly.entity_id
_entity_poly.type
_entity_poly.pdbx_seq_one_letter_code
_entity_poly.pdbx_strand_id
1 'polypeptide(L)'
;MILNELFHNFDTVKKLISILLLSLYLVSTTELYQLLKMPLLIEHYIQHKSLNSEMSLTAFLKTHYDHPVKDSDHDQDQKLPFVSHASLLSVAFTLNPILDFHFTKKVHNPIEIKKTFYKSILYNKEIINSIWEPPKFYQS
;
A
#
# COMPACT_ATOMS: atom_id res chain seq x y z
N MET A 1 7.95 14.96 39.47
CA MET A 1 7.94 16.02 38.44
C MET A 1 8.93 15.70 37.32
N ILE A 2 10.23 15.60 37.60
CA ILE A 2 11.29 15.33 36.60
C ILE A 2 11.09 14.01 35.83
N LEU A 3 10.71 12.91 36.50
CA LEU A 3 10.52 11.61 35.86
C LEU A 3 9.36 11.59 34.85
N ASN A 4 8.27 12.32 35.13
CA ASN A 4 7.11 12.41 34.24
C ASN A 4 7.42 13.23 32.99
N GLU A 5 8.19 14.31 33.12
CA GLU A 5 8.66 15.07 31.96
C GLU A 5 9.61 14.26 31.08
N LEU A 6 10.52 13.50 31.70
CA LEU A 6 11.46 12.64 30.99
C LEU A 6 10.73 11.53 30.22
N PHE A 7 9.69 10.93 30.82
CA PHE A 7 8.83 9.94 30.17
C PHE A 7 8.00 10.54 29.02
N HIS A 8 7.38 11.70 29.23
CA HIS A 8 6.62 12.40 28.19
C HIS A 8 7.50 12.81 26.99
N ASN A 9 8.72 13.28 27.24
CA ASN A 9 9.68 13.60 26.20
C ASN A 9 10.09 12.35 25.42
N PHE A 10 10.30 11.22 26.10
CA PHE A 10 10.61 9.95 25.44
C PHE A 10 9.48 9.47 24.53
N ASP A 11 8.22 9.55 24.97
CA ASP A 11 7.06 9.18 24.14
C ASP A 11 6.87 10.12 22.95
N THR A 12 7.12 11.42 23.15
CA THR A 12 7.09 12.42 22.07
C THR A 12 8.15 12.11 21.02
N VAL A 13 9.39 11.83 21.43
CA VAL A 13 10.49 11.48 20.52
C VAL A 13 10.21 10.20 19.76
N LYS A 14 9.72 9.14 20.42
CA LYS A 14 9.29 7.91 19.73
C LYS A 14 8.23 8.18 18.68
N LYS A 15 7.20 8.97 19.01
CA LYS A 15 6.13 9.31 18.07
C LYS A 15 6.69 10.04 16.85
N LEU A 16 7.58 11.01 17.05
CA LEU A 16 8.23 11.74 15.95
C LEU A 16 9.08 10.81 15.08
N ILE A 17 9.87 9.91 15.68
CA ILE A 17 10.66 8.92 14.94
C ILE A 17 9.74 8.01 14.12
N SER A 18 8.65 7.50 14.71
CA SER A 18 7.68 6.67 13.99
C SER A 18 7.03 7.40 12.81
N ILE A 19 6.63 8.66 12.99
CA ILE A 19 6.06 9.48 11.91
C ILE A 19 7.09 9.72 10.80
N LEU A 20 8.34 10.00 11.16
CA LEU A 20 9.43 10.20 10.21
C LEU A 20 9.68 8.93 9.40
N LEU A 21 9.83 7.79 10.07
CA LEU A 21 10.07 6.50 9.41
C LEU A 21 8.90 6.10 8.49
N LEU A 22 7.66 6.30 8.94
CA LEU A 22 6.48 6.02 8.12
C LEU A 22 6.39 6.95 6.90
N SER A 23 6.69 8.24 7.08
CA SER A 23 6.74 9.22 6.00
C SER A 23 7.82 8.84 4.96
N LEU A 24 9.02 8.48 5.41
CA LEU A 24 10.10 8.04 4.54
C LEU A 24 9.73 6.74 3.80
N TYR A 25 9.11 5.79 4.49
CA TYR A 25 8.61 4.57 3.88
C TYR A 25 7.61 4.87 2.77
N LEU A 26 6.59 5.69 3.05
CA LEU A 26 5.59 6.12 2.06
C LEU A 26 6.24 6.80 0.86
N VAL A 27 7.15 7.76 1.08
CA VAL A 27 7.84 8.47 -0.01
C VAL A 27 8.71 7.53 -0.84
N SER A 28 9.36 6.54 -0.22
CA SER A 28 10.26 5.61 -0.93
C SER A 28 9.56 4.47 -1.67
N THR A 29 8.37 4.08 -1.22
CA THR A 29 7.64 2.91 -1.75
C THR A 29 6.42 3.27 -2.59
N THR A 30 6.10 4.55 -2.71
CA THR A 30 4.97 5.04 -3.52
C THR A 30 5.43 6.21 -4.38
N GLU A 31 4.60 6.65 -5.33
CA GLU A 31 4.86 7.81 -6.18
C GLU A 31 4.79 9.16 -5.43
N LEU A 32 4.68 9.18 -4.09
CA LEU A 32 4.70 10.43 -3.32
C LEU A 32 5.99 11.24 -3.50
N TYR A 33 7.11 10.61 -3.86
CA TYR A 33 8.35 11.34 -4.20
C TYR A 33 8.17 12.27 -5.41
N GLN A 34 7.20 12.03 -6.29
CA GLN A 34 6.92 12.90 -7.44
C GLN A 34 6.49 14.30 -6.99
N LEU A 35 5.91 14.45 -5.79
CA LEU A 35 5.58 15.75 -5.21
C LEU A 35 6.82 16.64 -4.99
N LEU A 36 8.01 16.06 -4.87
CA LEU A 36 9.26 16.82 -4.79
C LEU A 36 9.60 17.51 -6.12
N LYS A 37 9.00 17.08 -7.24
CA LYS A 37 9.14 17.71 -8.57
C LYS A 37 8.14 18.84 -8.82
N MET A 38 7.26 19.16 -7.86
CA MET A 38 6.30 20.27 -8.00
C MET A 38 6.93 21.63 -8.33
N PRO A 39 8.13 21.99 -7.83
CA PRO A 39 8.80 23.23 -8.24
C PRO A 39 9.06 23.31 -9.75
N LEU A 40 9.40 22.18 -10.40
CA LEU A 40 9.63 22.12 -11.85
C LEU A 40 8.34 22.37 -12.63
N LEU A 41 7.22 21.81 -12.17
CA LEU A 41 5.90 22.05 -12.77
C LEU A 41 5.52 23.53 -12.69
N ILE A 42 5.76 24.16 -11.53
CA ILE A 42 5.46 25.60 -11.33
C ILE A 42 6.34 26.46 -12.23
N GLU A 43 7.64 26.18 -12.32
CA GLU A 43 8.57 26.89 -13.19
C GLU A 43 8.14 26.79 -14.66
N HIS A 44 7.82 25.59 -15.12
CA HIS A 44 7.38 25.36 -16.50
C HIS A 44 6.03 26.05 -16.80
N TYR A 45 5.09 26.01 -15.86
CA TYR A 45 3.83 26.77 -15.99
C TYR A 45 4.08 28.29 -16.11
N ILE A 46 5.00 28.86 -15.32
CA ILE A 46 5.36 30.28 -15.40
C ILE A 46 5.95 30.62 -16.77
N GLN A 47 6.75 29.73 -17.37
CA GLN A 47 7.28 29.91 -18.72
C GLN A 47 6.16 29.93 -19.76
N HIS A 48 5.22 28.99 -19.73
CA HIS A 48 4.07 29.02 -20.64
C HIS A 48 3.17 30.24 -20.42
N LYS A 49 3.03 30.70 -19.17
CA LYS A 49 2.26 31.90 -18.85
C LYS A 49 2.92 33.19 -19.33
N SER A 50 4.25 33.25 -19.38
CA SER A 50 4.99 34.40 -19.90
C SER A 50 4.96 34.45 -21.43
N LEU A 51 4.97 33.30 -22.10
CA LEU A 51 4.84 33.18 -23.55
C LEU A 51 3.39 33.38 -24.03
N ASN A 52 2.41 32.95 -23.23
CA ASN A 52 0.99 33.08 -23.52
C ASN A 52 0.23 33.56 -22.27
N SER A 53 -0.13 34.84 -22.25
CA SER A 53 -0.84 35.48 -21.13
C SER A 53 -2.21 34.87 -20.85
N GLU A 54 -2.86 34.26 -21.85
CA GLU A 54 -4.17 33.61 -21.71
C GLU A 54 -4.07 32.16 -21.20
N MET A 55 -2.87 31.61 -21.07
CA MET A 55 -2.67 30.25 -20.56
C MET A 55 -3.21 30.12 -19.13
N SER A 56 -4.19 29.25 -18.92
CA SER A 56 -4.64 28.88 -17.58
C SER A 56 -3.88 27.65 -17.07
N LEU A 57 -3.83 27.47 -15.74
CA LEU A 57 -3.21 26.29 -15.14
C LEU A 57 -3.88 24.99 -15.62
N THR A 58 -5.21 24.98 -15.78
CA THR A 58 -5.94 23.81 -16.27
C THR A 58 -5.64 23.51 -17.74
N ALA A 59 -5.51 24.54 -18.57
CA ALA A 59 -5.12 24.37 -19.98
C ALA A 59 -3.70 23.81 -20.08
N PHE A 60 -2.76 24.35 -19.30
CA PHE A 60 -1.38 23.84 -19.21
C PHE A 60 -1.35 22.36 -18.80
N LEU A 61 -2.02 21.98 -17.70
CA LEU A 61 -2.08 20.59 -17.28
C LEU A 61 -2.70 19.69 -18.35
N LYS A 62 -3.73 20.16 -19.05
CA LYS A 62 -4.34 19.38 -20.14
C LYS A 62 -3.34 19.10 -21.27
N THR A 63 -2.56 20.10 -21.68
CA THR A 63 -1.57 19.94 -22.74
C THR A 63 -0.52 18.87 -22.40
N HIS A 64 -0.03 18.84 -21.15
CA HIS A 64 1.06 17.92 -20.77
C HIS A 64 0.60 16.57 -20.19
N TYR A 65 -0.65 16.42 -19.73
CA TYR A 65 -1.13 15.19 -19.08
C TYR A 65 -2.30 14.47 -19.79
N ASP A 66 -3.06 15.13 -20.67
CA ASP A 66 -4.18 14.50 -21.39
C ASP A 66 -3.71 13.91 -22.72
N HIS A 67 -3.06 14.73 -23.55
CA HIS A 67 -2.55 14.34 -24.86
C HIS A 67 -1.16 14.94 -25.09
N PRO A 68 -0.12 14.41 -24.41
CA PRO A 68 1.23 14.96 -24.53
C PRO A 68 1.70 14.88 -25.98
N VAL A 69 1.99 16.05 -26.55
CA VAL A 69 2.59 16.17 -27.88
C VAL A 69 4.10 16.02 -27.73
N LYS A 70 4.74 15.47 -28.75
CA LYS A 70 6.20 15.29 -28.77
C LYS A 70 6.81 16.45 -29.54
N ASP A 71 7.04 17.57 -28.87
CA ASP A 71 7.62 18.79 -29.41
C ASP A 71 8.95 19.16 -28.72
N SER A 72 9.40 20.40 -28.90
CA SER A 72 10.75 20.84 -28.53
C SER A 72 11.03 20.84 -27.02
N ASP A 73 9.99 20.82 -26.20
CA ASP A 73 10.00 20.77 -24.74
C ASP A 73 9.90 19.34 -24.19
N HIS A 74 9.83 18.31 -25.05
CA HIS A 74 9.66 16.92 -24.62
C HIS A 74 10.62 16.49 -23.49
N ASP A 75 11.90 16.87 -23.54
CA ASP A 75 12.87 16.53 -22.49
C ASP A 75 12.58 17.22 -21.14
N GLN A 76 11.92 18.38 -21.15
CA GLN A 76 11.44 19.06 -19.95
C GLN A 76 10.16 18.41 -19.43
N ASP A 77 9.25 18.04 -20.33
CA ASP A 77 8.00 17.35 -20.00
C ASP A 77 8.23 16.03 -19.25
N GLN A 78 9.24 15.25 -19.66
CA GLN A 78 9.59 13.99 -18.99
C GLN A 78 10.05 14.17 -17.53
N LYS A 79 10.47 15.39 -17.16
CA LYS A 79 10.90 15.74 -15.80
C LYS A 79 9.73 16.21 -14.93
N LEU A 80 8.56 16.44 -15.50
CA LEU A 80 7.37 16.84 -14.76
C LEU A 80 6.92 15.71 -13.82
N PRO A 81 6.28 16.06 -12.68
CA PRO A 81 5.76 15.08 -11.74
C PRO A 81 4.75 14.17 -12.44
N PHE A 82 4.79 12.87 -12.16
CA PHE A 82 3.81 11.88 -12.67
C PHE A 82 3.77 11.68 -14.20
N VAL A 83 4.73 12.22 -14.97
CA VAL A 83 4.86 11.91 -16.41
C VAL A 83 5.62 10.60 -16.63
N SER A 84 6.71 10.43 -15.88
CA SER A 84 7.53 9.22 -15.90
C SER A 84 7.50 8.52 -14.53
N HIS A 85 7.31 7.21 -14.54
CA HIS A 85 7.26 6.37 -13.35
C HIS A 85 8.55 5.57 -13.21
N ALA A 86 9.18 5.65 -12.04
CA ALA A 86 10.32 4.80 -11.72
C ALA A 86 9.83 3.44 -11.20
N SER A 87 10.60 2.38 -11.43
CA SER A 87 10.32 1.08 -10.81
C SER A 87 10.48 1.21 -9.29
N LEU A 88 9.36 1.16 -8.58
CA LEU A 88 9.35 1.18 -7.11
C LEU A 88 10.08 -0.06 -6.58
N LEU A 89 10.76 0.09 -5.43
CA LEU A 89 11.45 -1.01 -4.75
C LEU A 89 10.43 -2.11 -4.38
N SER A 90 10.45 -3.21 -5.12
CA SER A 90 9.69 -4.42 -4.81
C SER A 90 10.62 -5.43 -4.14
N VAL A 91 10.37 -5.70 -2.85
CA VAL A 91 11.08 -6.75 -2.11
C VAL A 91 10.13 -7.92 -1.95
N ALA A 92 10.37 -8.99 -2.72
CA ALA A 92 9.65 -10.25 -2.58
C ALA A 92 10.45 -11.20 -1.69
N PHE A 93 9.92 -11.55 -0.52
CA PHE A 93 10.47 -12.61 0.30
C PHE A 93 9.98 -13.95 -0.25
N THR A 94 10.89 -14.71 -0.84
CA THR A 94 10.61 -16.09 -1.22
C THR A 94 10.93 -16.99 -0.02
N LEU A 95 9.97 -17.82 0.38
CA LEU A 95 10.25 -18.88 1.34
C LEU A 95 11.07 -19.94 0.60
N ASN A 96 12.25 -20.25 1.11
CA ASN A 96 13.01 -21.41 0.65
C ASN A 96 12.11 -22.65 0.80
N PRO A 97 11.98 -23.53 -0.20
CA PRO A 97 11.13 -24.72 -0.11
C PRO A 97 11.58 -25.71 0.99
N ILE A 98 12.76 -25.48 1.59
CA ILE A 98 13.38 -26.30 2.65
C ILE A 98 13.04 -25.72 4.04
N LEU A 99 11.80 -25.31 4.27
CA LEU A 99 11.32 -25.00 5.62
C LEU A 99 10.57 -26.23 6.14
N ASP A 100 11.31 -27.10 6.81
CA ASP A 100 10.73 -28.20 7.59
C ASP A 100 10.03 -27.59 8.82
N PHE A 101 8.72 -27.38 8.70
CA PHE A 101 7.87 -27.06 9.84
C PHE A 101 7.75 -28.30 10.73
N HIS A 102 8.67 -28.45 11.66
CA HIS A 102 8.50 -29.39 12.76
C HIS A 102 7.40 -28.89 13.69
N PHE A 103 6.16 -29.27 13.40
CA PHE A 103 5.07 -29.21 14.37
C PHE A 103 5.41 -30.20 15.48
N THR A 104 5.97 -29.69 16.59
CA THR A 104 5.99 -30.46 17.82
C THR A 104 4.54 -30.70 18.18
N LYS A 105 4.10 -31.97 18.15
CA LYS A 105 2.80 -32.33 18.72
C LYS A 105 2.83 -31.83 20.15
N LYS A 106 2.12 -30.73 20.42
CA LYS A 106 1.87 -30.28 21.78
C LYS A 106 1.24 -31.51 22.45
N VAL A 107 1.93 -32.11 23.42
CA VAL A 107 1.37 -33.18 24.24
C VAL A 107 0.21 -32.52 24.96
N HIS A 108 -0.97 -32.64 24.38
CA HIS A 108 -2.19 -32.28 25.03
C HIS A 108 -2.38 -33.35 26.09
N ASN A 109 -2.01 -33.07 27.33
CA ASN A 109 -2.64 -33.75 28.45
C ASN A 109 -4.12 -33.40 28.31
N PRO A 110 -5.00 -34.34 27.96
CA PRO A 110 -6.42 -34.03 27.93
C PRO A 110 -6.80 -33.73 29.37
N ILE A 111 -6.91 -32.44 29.70
CA ILE A 111 -7.77 -32.04 30.79
C ILE A 111 -9.13 -32.51 30.32
N GLU A 112 -9.72 -33.48 31.03
CA GLU A 112 -11.11 -33.88 30.83
C GLU A 112 -12.01 -32.69 31.16
N ILE A 113 -12.08 -31.74 30.22
CA ILE A 113 -13.17 -30.80 30.16
C ILE A 113 -14.33 -31.67 29.70
N LYS A 114 -15.28 -31.97 30.60
CA LYS A 114 -16.62 -32.44 30.22
C LYS A 114 -17.22 -31.38 29.31
N LYS A 115 -16.89 -31.45 28.01
CA LYS A 115 -17.56 -30.68 26.97
C LYS A 115 -18.96 -31.24 26.92
N THR A 116 -19.92 -30.51 27.46
CA THR A 116 -21.32 -30.71 27.13
C THR A 116 -21.44 -30.39 25.64
N PHE A 117 -21.27 -31.41 24.79
CA PHE A 117 -21.60 -31.29 23.39
C PHE A 117 -23.10 -31.00 23.32
N TYR A 118 -23.47 -29.76 23.04
CA TYR A 118 -24.81 -29.48 22.55
C TYR A 118 -24.93 -30.17 21.19
N LYS A 119 -25.53 -31.36 21.19
CA LYS A 119 -25.91 -32.07 19.97
C LYS A 119 -27.09 -31.32 19.37
N SER A 120 -26.81 -30.29 18.57
CA SER A 120 -27.86 -29.68 17.77
C SER A 120 -28.42 -30.76 16.85
N ILE A 121 -29.75 -30.82 16.70
CA ILE A 121 -30.43 -31.74 15.78
C ILE A 121 -29.95 -31.54 14.32
N LEU A 122 -29.32 -30.40 14.06
CA LEU A 122 -28.73 -30.00 12.77
C LEU A 122 -27.26 -30.41 12.60
N TYR A 123 -26.65 -31.12 13.56
CA TYR A 123 -25.29 -31.65 13.40
C TYR A 123 -25.30 -32.89 12.48
N ASN A 124 -25.56 -32.66 11.19
CA ASN A 124 -25.34 -33.65 10.16
C ASN A 124 -23.92 -33.46 9.58
N LYS A 125 -23.04 -34.46 9.80
CA LYS A 125 -21.68 -34.48 9.24
C LYS A 125 -21.66 -34.42 7.71
N GLU A 126 -22.73 -34.84 7.05
CA GLU A 126 -22.87 -34.80 5.59
C GLU A 126 -22.94 -33.36 5.08
N ILE A 127 -23.57 -32.44 5.83
CA ILE A 127 -23.67 -31.02 5.45
C ILE A 127 -22.31 -30.33 5.52
N ILE A 128 -21.48 -30.65 6.54
CA ILE A 128 -20.15 -30.03 6.70
C ILE A 128 -19.27 -30.29 5.48
N ASN A 129 -19.39 -31.47 4.87
CA ASN A 129 -18.62 -31.84 3.69
C ASN A 129 -19.18 -31.23 2.39
N SER A 130 -20.46 -30.84 2.38
CA SER A 130 -21.13 -30.31 1.18
C SER A 130 -21.17 -28.77 1.10
N ILE A 131 -20.82 -28.04 2.17
CA ILE A 131 -20.87 -26.56 2.21
C ILE A 131 -20.03 -25.92 1.09
N TRP A 132 -18.95 -26.59 0.67
CA TRP A 132 -18.01 -26.06 -0.32
C TRP A 132 -18.10 -26.77 -1.69
N GLU A 133 -19.14 -27.57 -1.94
CA GLU A 133 -19.35 -28.14 -3.27
C GLU A 133 -19.99 -27.11 -4.21
N PRO A 134 -19.46 -26.92 -5.43
CA PRO A 134 -20.11 -26.06 -6.42
C PRO A 134 -21.46 -26.64 -6.86
N PRO A 135 -22.40 -25.80 -7.36
CA PRO A 135 -23.73 -26.25 -7.79
C PRO A 135 -23.63 -27.31 -8.90
N LYS A 136 -24.30 -28.45 -8.70
CA LYS A 136 -24.40 -29.51 -9.72
C LYS A 136 -25.52 -29.15 -10.70
N PHE A 137 -25.18 -28.90 -11.96
CA PHE A 137 -26.18 -28.78 -13.03
C PHE A 137 -26.65 -30.17 -13.44
N TYR A 138 -27.95 -30.45 -13.28
CA TYR A 138 -28.56 -31.64 -13.87
C TYR A 138 -28.81 -31.37 -15.35
N GLN A 139 -28.12 -32.10 -16.24
CA GLN A 139 -28.47 -32.14 -17.65
C GLN A 139 -29.65 -33.12 -17.81
N SER A 140 -30.80 -32.60 -18.23
CA SER A 140 -31.97 -33.37 -18.66
C SER A 140 -31.83 -33.81 -20.11
#